data_AF-A0A973DYC0-F1
#
_entry.id   AF-A0A973DYC0-F1
#
_cell.length_a   1.000
_cell.length_b   1.000
_cell.length_c   1.000
_cell.angle_alpha   90.00
_cell.angle_beta   90.00
_cell.angle_gamma   90.00
#
_symmetry.space_group_name_H-M   'P 1'
#
loop_
_entity.id
_entity.type
_entity.pdbx_description
1 polymer ?
#
loop_
_entity_poly.entity_id
_entity_poly.type
_entity_poly.pdbx_seq_one_letter_code
_entity_poly.pdbx_strand_id
1 'polypeptide(L)'
;MSDDAQQKNRIVCVTGPAGAGRQTALRSLEDLGYEAIDNLPLRLVDSLIANPSGGQGTALGLDPRSREFSTAQVLNILDAQAHNPDAAVDLLYLDCATETLMKRFSETRRKHPLSEKGTLDAAIQAEKDILHPLKTRASVLIDTSELTIHDLRAQLDQWFAPSAQGTLNVAIHSFSYKRGLPFSADMVFDCRFLRNPYWEPALHEKTGLDPEIQSFVSADST
;
A
#
# COMPACT_ATOMS: atom_id res chain seq x y z
N MET A 1 -16.97 35.69 -0.75
CA MET A 1 -17.02 34.96 -2.03
C MET A 1 -16.01 33.86 -1.88
N SER A 2 -16.51 32.66 -1.61
CA SER A 2 -15.73 31.50 -1.18
C SER A 2 -15.12 30.83 -2.40
N ASP A 3 -13.79 30.83 -2.49
CA ASP A 3 -13.07 29.93 -3.38
C ASP A 3 -13.12 28.53 -2.74
N ASP A 4 -14.17 27.77 -3.08
CA ASP A 4 -14.17 26.32 -2.93
C ASP A 4 -13.15 25.77 -3.93
N ALA A 5 -11.89 25.68 -3.50
CA ALA A 5 -10.89 24.88 -4.19
C ALA A 5 -11.43 23.45 -4.21
N GLN A 6 -11.95 23.03 -5.35
CA GLN A 6 -12.57 21.74 -5.59
C GLN A 6 -11.71 20.63 -5.00
N GLN A 7 -12.08 20.13 -3.82
CA GLN A 7 -11.31 19.13 -3.12
C GLN A 7 -11.44 17.85 -3.96
N LYS A 8 -10.35 17.46 -4.63
CA LYS A 8 -10.30 16.25 -5.45
C LYS A 8 -10.82 15.08 -4.63
N ASN A 9 -11.78 14.33 -5.18
CA ASN A 9 -12.34 13.18 -4.51
C ASN A 9 -11.25 12.10 -4.41
N ARG A 10 -10.65 11.95 -3.22
CA ARG A 10 -9.58 10.99 -2.98
C ARG A 10 -10.16 9.69 -2.47
N ILE A 11 -9.88 8.60 -3.16
CA ILE A 11 -10.27 7.26 -2.76
C ILE A 11 -9.01 6.45 -2.49
N VAL A 12 -8.92 5.87 -1.30
CA VAL A 12 -7.80 5.03 -0.89
C VAL A 12 -8.28 3.59 -0.80
N CYS A 13 -7.96 2.79 -1.80
CA CYS A 13 -8.19 1.35 -1.81
C CYS A 13 -7.13 0.66 -0.94
N VAL A 14 -7.52 0.08 0.19
CA VAL A 14 -6.64 -0.60 1.14
C VAL A 14 -6.76 -2.12 0.97
N THR A 15 -5.67 -2.79 0.63
CA THR A 15 -5.62 -4.25 0.51
C THR A 15 -4.31 -4.84 1.05
N GLY A 16 -4.26 -6.16 1.15
CA GLY A 16 -3.12 -6.92 1.67
C GLY A 16 -3.56 -8.32 2.10
N PRO A 17 -2.61 -9.27 2.27
CA PRO A 17 -2.93 -10.59 2.78
C PRO A 17 -3.53 -10.50 4.19
N ALA A 18 -4.33 -11.49 4.55
CA ALA A 18 -4.98 -11.49 5.86
C ALA A 18 -3.91 -11.45 6.98
N GLY A 19 -4.09 -10.53 7.94
CA GLY A 19 -3.11 -10.27 9.02
C GLY A 19 -2.06 -9.19 8.73
N ALA A 20 -2.05 -8.60 7.52
CA ALA A 20 -1.14 -7.49 7.17
C ALA A 20 -1.53 -6.13 7.79
N GLY A 21 -2.60 -6.04 8.57
CA GLY A 21 -3.00 -4.79 9.25
C GLY A 21 -4.05 -3.94 8.52
N ARG A 22 -4.78 -4.50 7.55
CA ARG A 22 -5.86 -3.81 6.79
C ARG A 22 -6.87 -3.07 7.68
N GLN A 23 -7.35 -3.71 8.74
CA GLN A 23 -8.28 -3.07 9.68
C GLN A 23 -7.63 -1.93 10.48
N THR A 24 -6.37 -2.08 10.88
CA THR A 24 -5.61 -1.02 11.55
C THR A 24 -5.41 0.18 10.63
N ALA A 25 -5.14 -0.08 9.35
CA ALA A 25 -5.00 0.98 8.35
C ALA A 25 -6.31 1.72 8.12
N LEU A 26 -7.44 1.02 7.95
CA LEU A 26 -8.76 1.64 7.81
C LEU A 26 -9.11 2.54 9.00
N ARG A 27 -8.88 2.08 10.23
CA ARG A 27 -9.09 2.88 11.44
C ARG A 27 -8.17 4.11 11.50
N SER A 28 -6.93 3.96 11.07
CA SER A 28 -5.98 5.09 11.05
C SER A 28 -6.40 6.14 10.01
N LEU A 29 -6.89 5.71 8.85
CA LEU A 29 -7.45 6.61 7.84
C LEU A 29 -8.75 7.28 8.32
N GLU A 30 -9.59 6.57 9.06
CA GLU A 30 -10.78 7.14 9.71
C GLU A 30 -10.40 8.26 10.69
N ASP A 31 -9.38 8.03 11.53
CA ASP A 31 -8.82 9.04 12.43
C ASP A 31 -8.24 10.27 11.69
N LEU A 32 -7.81 10.10 10.44
CA LEU A 32 -7.34 11.17 9.55
C LEU A 32 -8.48 11.92 8.85
N GLY A 33 -9.74 11.50 9.03
CA GLY A 33 -10.92 12.14 8.47
C GLY A 33 -11.41 11.55 7.14
N TYR A 34 -10.97 10.34 6.78
CA TYR A 34 -11.56 9.57 5.67
C TYR A 34 -12.82 8.83 6.11
N GLU A 35 -13.78 8.70 5.22
CA GLU A 35 -14.90 7.76 5.41
C GLU A 35 -14.41 6.33 5.13
N ALA A 36 -14.24 5.52 6.18
CA ALA A 36 -13.74 4.15 6.06
C ALA A 36 -14.87 3.13 5.84
N ILE A 37 -14.81 2.35 4.76
CA ILE A 37 -15.77 1.31 4.42
C ILE A 37 -15.05 -0.03 4.25
N ASP A 38 -15.35 -1.01 5.10
CA ASP A 38 -14.77 -2.36 5.02
C ASP A 38 -15.66 -3.28 4.16
N ASN A 39 -15.02 -4.08 3.29
CA ASN A 39 -15.63 -5.15 2.50
C ASN A 39 -16.76 -4.67 1.57
N LEU A 40 -16.58 -3.51 0.94
CA LEU A 40 -17.50 -3.00 -0.07
C LEU A 40 -17.45 -3.87 -1.34
N PRO A 41 -18.60 -4.28 -1.90
CA PRO A 41 -18.66 -4.90 -3.23
C PRO A 41 -18.01 -4.01 -4.31
N LEU A 42 -17.13 -4.58 -5.13
CA LEU A 42 -16.38 -3.83 -6.16
C LEU A 42 -17.29 -3.09 -7.15
N ARG A 43 -18.48 -3.64 -7.42
CA ARG A 43 -19.50 -3.00 -8.27
C ARG A 43 -20.01 -1.64 -7.79
N LEU A 44 -19.79 -1.29 -6.52
CA LEU A 44 -20.22 -0.02 -5.93
C LEU A 44 -19.12 1.05 -5.94
N VAL A 45 -17.89 0.68 -6.30
CA VAL A 45 -16.74 1.61 -6.26
C VAL A 45 -16.94 2.76 -7.24
N ASP A 46 -17.39 2.50 -8.47
CA ASP A 46 -17.68 3.54 -9.47
C ASP A 46 -18.75 4.53 -9.00
N SER A 47 -19.73 4.06 -8.22
CA SER A 47 -20.78 4.93 -7.67
C SER A 47 -20.24 5.88 -6.59
N LEU A 48 -19.25 5.44 -5.80
CA LEU A 48 -18.56 6.28 -4.81
C LEU A 48 -17.59 7.25 -5.47
N ILE A 49 -16.96 6.86 -6.57
CA ILE A 49 -16.15 7.77 -7.40
C ILE A 49 -17.03 8.91 -7.92
N ALA A 50 -18.22 8.58 -8.43
CA ALA A 50 -19.17 9.54 -8.98
C ALA A 50 -19.85 10.42 -7.91
N ASN A 51 -19.95 9.93 -6.66
CA ASN A 51 -20.57 10.65 -5.55
C ASN A 51 -19.59 10.74 -4.38
N PRO A 52 -18.68 11.74 -4.41
CA PRO A 52 -17.69 11.95 -3.36
C PRO A 52 -18.32 12.01 -1.98
N SER A 53 -17.66 11.38 -1.01
CA SER A 53 -17.89 11.66 0.39
C SER A 53 -17.40 13.07 0.74
N GLY A 54 -17.99 13.68 1.78
CA GLY A 54 -17.44 14.92 2.34
C GLY A 54 -16.17 14.63 3.17
N GLY A 55 -15.32 15.64 3.40
CA GLY A 55 -14.11 15.49 4.21
C GLY A 55 -12.84 15.24 3.40
N GLN A 56 -11.98 14.34 3.87
CA GLN A 56 -10.69 14.03 3.20
C GLN A 56 -10.81 13.04 2.04
N GLY A 57 -11.95 12.34 1.94
CA GLY A 57 -12.22 11.30 0.94
C GLY A 57 -12.67 9.98 1.56
N THR A 58 -12.62 8.89 0.78
CA THR A 58 -13.10 7.56 1.20
C THR A 58 -11.97 6.53 1.26
N ALA A 59 -11.89 5.75 2.33
CA ALA A 59 -10.98 4.62 2.46
C ALA A 59 -11.74 3.29 2.28
N LEU A 60 -11.39 2.52 1.25
CA LEU A 60 -12.09 1.29 0.85
C LEU A 60 -11.27 0.06 1.20
N GLY A 61 -11.77 -0.75 2.13
CA GLY A 61 -11.16 -2.02 2.50
C GLY A 61 -11.48 -3.12 1.49
N LEU A 62 -10.49 -3.53 0.71
CA LEU A 62 -10.61 -4.63 -0.25
C LEU A 62 -10.10 -5.93 0.37
N ASP A 63 -11.03 -6.81 0.74
CA ASP A 63 -10.72 -8.13 1.30
C ASP A 63 -10.61 -9.18 0.17
N PRO A 64 -9.43 -9.82 -0.01
CA PRO A 64 -9.26 -10.87 -1.03
C PRO A 64 -10.16 -12.08 -0.83
N ARG A 65 -10.73 -12.25 0.37
CA ARG A 65 -11.61 -13.36 0.73
C ARG A 65 -13.07 -13.09 0.35
N SER A 66 -13.41 -11.87 -0.04
CA SER A 66 -14.76 -11.54 -0.51
C SER A 66 -15.05 -12.30 -1.80
N ARG A 67 -16.24 -12.91 -1.90
CA ARG A 67 -16.64 -13.67 -3.11
C ARG A 67 -16.64 -12.81 -4.37
N GLU A 68 -16.86 -11.52 -4.23
CA GLU A 68 -16.89 -10.57 -5.35
C GLU A 68 -15.51 -9.96 -5.63
N PHE A 69 -14.47 -10.34 -4.89
CA PHE A 69 -13.13 -9.80 -5.10
C PHE A 69 -12.51 -10.35 -6.39
N SER A 70 -11.98 -9.43 -7.21
CA SER A 70 -11.22 -9.75 -8.39
C SER A 70 -10.09 -8.74 -8.53
N THR A 71 -8.84 -9.21 -8.54
CA THR A 71 -7.68 -8.35 -8.78
C THR A 71 -7.77 -7.66 -10.12
N ALA A 72 -8.25 -8.35 -11.16
CA ALA A 72 -8.46 -7.75 -12.48
C ALA A 72 -9.46 -6.59 -12.45
N GLN A 73 -10.56 -6.71 -11.71
CA GLN A 73 -11.52 -5.61 -11.59
C GLN A 73 -10.94 -4.40 -10.85
N VAL A 74 -10.20 -4.63 -9.76
CA VAL A 74 -9.53 -3.55 -9.02
C VAL A 74 -8.53 -2.82 -9.93
N LEU A 75 -7.74 -3.56 -10.72
CA LEU A 75 -6.81 -2.97 -11.68
C LEU A 75 -7.53 -2.16 -12.76
N ASN A 76 -8.64 -2.67 -13.30
CA ASN A 76 -9.44 -1.93 -14.29
C ASN A 76 -10.00 -0.63 -13.71
N ILE A 77 -10.43 -0.61 -12.45
CA ILE A 77 -10.89 0.61 -11.77
C ILE A 77 -9.72 1.60 -11.66
N LEU A 78 -8.54 1.15 -11.24
CA LEU A 78 -7.35 2.01 -11.15
C LEU A 78 -6.97 2.58 -12.52
N ASP A 79 -6.99 1.77 -13.58
CA ASP A 79 -6.67 2.19 -14.94
C ASP A 79 -7.71 3.15 -15.53
N ALA A 80 -9.00 2.97 -15.20
CA ALA A 80 -10.05 3.87 -15.63
C ALA A 80 -9.94 5.25 -14.98
N GLN A 81 -9.50 5.30 -13.71
CA GLN A 81 -9.38 6.56 -12.95
C GLN A 81 -8.00 7.20 -13.05
N ALA A 82 -6.99 6.49 -13.58
CA ALA A 82 -5.63 6.97 -13.84
C ALA A 82 -5.57 8.34 -14.52
N HIS A 83 -6.48 8.61 -15.44
CA HIS A 83 -6.52 9.82 -16.26
C HIS A 83 -7.67 10.76 -15.88
N ASN A 84 -8.38 10.47 -14.80
CA ASN A 84 -9.49 11.30 -14.35
C ASN A 84 -8.94 12.48 -13.51
N PRO A 85 -9.05 13.74 -13.98
CA PRO A 85 -8.52 14.88 -13.24
C PRO A 85 -9.31 15.18 -11.95
N ASP A 86 -10.56 14.71 -11.86
CA ASP A 86 -11.51 15.05 -10.79
C ASP A 86 -11.52 14.02 -9.64
N ALA A 87 -10.95 12.83 -9.85
CA ALA A 87 -10.87 11.76 -8.86
C ALA A 87 -9.46 11.19 -8.78
N ALA A 88 -8.91 11.12 -7.56
CA ALA A 88 -7.61 10.49 -7.30
C ALA A 88 -7.85 9.15 -6.61
N VAL A 89 -7.48 8.03 -7.26
CA VAL A 89 -7.60 6.69 -6.66
C VAL A 89 -6.21 6.15 -6.34
N ASP A 90 -5.94 5.98 -5.05
CA ASP A 90 -4.71 5.39 -4.54
C ASP A 90 -4.92 3.93 -4.15
N LEU A 91 -4.00 3.06 -4.55
CA LEU A 91 -3.94 1.68 -4.04
C LEU A 91 -2.88 1.59 -2.94
N LEU A 92 -3.32 1.46 -1.69
CA LEU A 92 -2.49 1.11 -0.53
C LEU A 92 -2.41 -0.41 -0.39
N TYR A 93 -1.23 -0.96 -0.59
CA TYR A 93 -0.92 -2.37 -0.37
C TYR A 93 -0.11 -2.55 0.91
N LEU A 94 -0.66 -3.29 1.87
CA LEU A 94 0.05 -3.70 3.08
C LEU A 94 0.69 -5.06 2.82
N ASP A 95 2.01 -5.13 2.79
CA ASP A 95 2.75 -6.38 2.69
C ASP A 95 3.17 -6.88 4.08
N CYS A 96 3.45 -8.18 4.17
CA CYS A 96 3.96 -8.79 5.39
C CYS A 96 4.65 -10.12 5.06
N ALA A 97 5.75 -10.39 5.76
CA ALA A 97 6.46 -11.65 5.70
C ALA A 97 5.53 -12.80 6.13
N THR A 98 5.63 -13.93 5.42
CA THR A 98 4.75 -15.09 5.66
C THR A 98 4.89 -15.62 7.08
N GLU A 99 6.13 -15.66 7.61
CA GLU A 99 6.40 -16.07 8.98
C GLU A 99 5.74 -15.15 10.02
N THR A 100 5.77 -13.83 9.79
CA THR A 100 5.11 -12.84 10.65
C THR A 100 3.60 -13.00 10.61
N LEU A 101 3.01 -13.21 9.44
CA LEU A 101 1.57 -13.50 9.31
C LEU A 101 1.18 -14.75 10.09
N MET A 102 1.96 -15.84 9.96
CA MET A 102 1.73 -17.07 10.71
C MET A 102 1.74 -16.85 12.22
N LYS A 103 2.69 -16.05 12.74
CA LYS A 103 2.74 -15.64 14.16
C LYS A 103 1.49 -14.85 14.57
N ARG A 104 1.10 -13.84 13.80
CA ARG A 104 -0.12 -13.04 14.08
C ARG A 104 -1.40 -13.88 14.10
N PHE A 105 -1.50 -14.89 13.24
CA PHE A 105 -2.64 -15.82 13.22
C PHE A 105 -2.66 -16.74 14.45
N SER A 106 -1.51 -17.25 14.88
CA SER A 106 -1.44 -18.10 16.08
C SER A 106 -1.78 -17.31 17.35
N GLU A 107 -1.36 -16.05 17.44
CA GLU A 107 -1.66 -15.14 18.55
C GLU A 107 -3.15 -14.78 18.63
N THR A 108 -3.80 -14.52 17.49
CA THR A 108 -5.22 -14.13 17.45
C THR A 108 -6.18 -15.31 17.59
N ARG A 109 -5.68 -16.56 17.58
CA ARG A 109 -6.45 -17.82 17.61
C ARG A 109 -7.59 -17.93 16.57
N ARG A 110 -7.61 -17.06 15.56
CA ARG A 110 -8.63 -17.07 14.51
C ARG A 110 -8.27 -18.12 13.47
N LYS A 111 -9.21 -19.01 13.14
CA LYS A 111 -9.05 -19.94 12.02
C LYS A 111 -8.95 -19.16 10.71
N HIS A 112 -8.00 -19.54 9.86
CA HIS A 112 -7.85 -18.93 8.53
C HIS A 112 -8.95 -19.44 7.60
N PRO A 113 -9.69 -18.59 6.87
CA PRO A 113 -10.83 -19.05 6.04
C PRO A 113 -10.45 -20.03 4.94
N LEU A 114 -9.20 -20.00 4.47
CA LEU A 114 -8.65 -20.94 3.49
C LEU A 114 -7.99 -22.21 4.10
N SER A 115 -7.92 -22.36 5.44
CA SER A 115 -7.30 -23.54 6.07
C SER A 115 -8.18 -24.80 6.03
N GLU A 116 -9.39 -24.75 5.48
CA GLU A 116 -10.24 -25.94 5.35
C GLU A 116 -9.72 -26.95 4.30
N LYS A 117 -8.71 -26.58 3.50
CA LYS A 117 -8.17 -27.43 2.43
C LYS A 117 -6.64 -27.57 2.41
N GLY A 118 -5.91 -26.97 3.35
CA GLY A 118 -4.44 -26.97 3.35
C GLY A 118 -3.80 -26.39 4.61
N THR A 119 -2.48 -26.32 4.63
CA THR A 119 -1.70 -25.72 5.73
C THR A 119 -1.83 -24.19 5.73
N LEU A 120 -1.61 -23.56 6.89
CA LEU A 120 -1.70 -22.10 7.03
C LEU A 120 -0.70 -21.37 6.11
N ASP A 121 0.51 -21.90 5.97
CA ASP A 121 1.52 -21.36 5.06
C ASP A 121 1.04 -21.38 3.60
N ALA A 122 0.47 -22.49 3.14
CA ALA A 122 -0.04 -22.63 1.78
C ALA A 122 -1.21 -21.68 1.53
N ALA A 123 -2.08 -21.50 2.53
CA ALA A 123 -3.19 -20.54 2.45
C ALA A 123 -2.71 -19.09 2.33
N ILE A 124 -1.74 -18.69 3.17
CA ILE A 124 -1.14 -17.35 3.12
C ILE A 124 -0.45 -17.13 1.78
N GLN A 125 0.30 -18.13 1.29
CA GLN A 125 1.02 -18.00 0.04
C GLN A 125 0.06 -17.88 -1.15
N ALA A 126 -1.01 -18.68 -1.18
CA ALA A 126 -2.05 -18.55 -2.19
C ALA A 126 -2.70 -17.16 -2.19
N GLU A 127 -2.98 -16.57 -1.02
CA GLU A 127 -3.48 -15.18 -0.95
C GLU A 127 -2.48 -14.18 -1.53
N LYS A 128 -1.19 -14.31 -1.19
CA LYS A 128 -0.14 -13.43 -1.69
C LYS A 128 0.04 -13.55 -3.21
N ASP A 129 -0.10 -14.75 -3.76
CA ASP A 129 -0.02 -14.99 -5.20
C ASP A 129 -1.21 -14.34 -5.94
N ILE A 130 -2.42 -14.49 -5.42
CA ILE A 130 -3.63 -13.83 -5.96
C ILE A 130 -3.46 -12.31 -5.94
N LEU A 131 -2.93 -11.77 -4.84
CA LEU A 131 -2.75 -10.34 -4.61
C LEU A 131 -1.52 -9.74 -5.31
N HIS A 132 -0.62 -10.56 -5.84
CA HIS A 132 0.63 -10.10 -6.45
C HIS A 132 0.43 -9.03 -7.53
N PRO A 133 -0.56 -9.11 -8.44
CA PRO A 133 -0.80 -8.07 -9.44
C PRO A 133 -1.20 -6.72 -8.84
N LEU A 134 -1.84 -6.70 -7.66
CA LEU A 134 -2.17 -5.46 -6.95
C LEU A 134 -0.93 -4.89 -6.28
N LYS A 135 -0.08 -5.76 -5.70
CA LYS A 135 1.18 -5.34 -5.09
C LYS A 135 2.09 -4.61 -6.10
N THR A 136 2.19 -5.09 -7.33
CA THR A 136 3.01 -4.47 -8.38
C THR A 136 2.45 -3.15 -8.90
N ARG A 137 1.17 -2.87 -8.63
CA ARG A 137 0.44 -1.68 -9.10
C ARG A 137 0.08 -0.73 -7.97
N ALA A 138 0.56 -0.99 -6.76
CA ALA A 138 0.27 -0.19 -5.58
C ALA A 138 0.84 1.22 -5.72
N SER A 139 0.02 2.23 -5.42
CA SER A 139 0.46 3.62 -5.27
C SER A 139 1.32 3.78 -4.01
N VAL A 140 0.95 3.07 -2.95
CA VAL A 140 1.68 3.05 -1.68
C VAL A 140 1.84 1.59 -1.24
N LEU A 141 3.07 1.17 -0.99
CA LEU A 141 3.39 -0.15 -0.45
C LEU A 141 4.05 0.00 0.90
N ILE A 142 3.44 -0.58 1.94
CA ILE A 142 3.97 -0.57 3.30
C ILE A 142 4.26 -2.01 3.71
N ASP A 143 5.52 -2.31 4.04
CA ASP A 143 5.88 -3.58 4.67
C ASP A 143 5.62 -3.50 6.17
N THR A 144 4.68 -4.31 6.64
CA THR A 144 4.24 -4.34 8.05
C THR A 144 4.95 -5.40 8.89
N SER A 145 5.96 -6.10 8.34
CA SER A 145 6.59 -7.25 8.99
C SER A 145 7.16 -6.92 10.38
N GLU A 146 7.84 -5.78 10.48
CA GLU A 146 8.49 -5.31 11.72
C GLU A 146 7.78 -4.09 12.34
N LEU A 147 6.62 -3.70 11.80
CA LEU A 147 5.91 -2.52 12.27
C LEU A 147 4.96 -2.83 13.43
N THR A 148 4.98 -1.97 14.45
CA THR A 148 3.92 -1.91 15.44
C THR A 148 2.69 -1.19 14.87
N ILE A 149 1.56 -1.24 15.60
CA ILE A 149 0.35 -0.48 15.26
C ILE A 149 0.64 1.03 15.20
N HIS A 150 1.48 1.53 16.10
CA HIS A 150 1.85 2.94 16.14
C HIS A 150 2.74 3.33 14.95
N ASP A 151 3.68 2.46 14.55
CA ASP A 151 4.53 2.72 13.38
C ASP A 151 3.73 2.71 12.09
N LEU A 152 2.79 1.77 11.93
CA LEU A 152 1.89 1.74 10.78
C LEU A 152 1.05 3.02 10.70
N ARG A 153 0.50 3.48 11.84
CA ARG A 153 -0.24 4.75 11.89
C ARG A 153 0.65 5.92 11.48
N ALA A 154 1.86 6.02 12.02
CA ALA A 154 2.79 7.09 11.68
C ALA A 154 3.15 7.10 10.18
N GLN A 155 3.29 5.93 9.54
CA GLN A 155 3.48 5.86 8.10
C GLN A 155 2.23 6.34 7.33
N LEU A 156 1.03 5.92 7.75
CA LEU A 156 -0.20 6.36 7.11
C LEU A 156 -0.43 7.87 7.24
N ASP A 157 -0.09 8.46 8.38
CA ASP A 157 -0.12 9.91 8.58
C ASP A 157 0.79 10.62 7.56
N GLN A 158 1.99 10.11 7.29
CA GLN A 158 2.89 10.71 6.29
C GLN A 158 2.32 10.69 4.87
N TRP A 159 1.55 9.67 4.51
CA TRP A 159 0.99 9.49 3.16
C TRP A 159 -0.36 10.18 2.95
N PHE A 160 -1.18 10.20 4.00
CA PHE A 160 -2.61 10.50 3.90
C PHE A 160 -3.07 11.61 4.84
N ALA A 161 -2.19 12.20 5.68
CA ALA A 161 -2.60 13.33 6.49
C ALA A 161 -3.05 14.51 5.60
N PRO A 162 -4.08 15.26 6.04
CA PRO A 162 -4.50 16.47 5.38
C PRO A 162 -3.30 17.43 5.25
N SER A 163 -2.96 17.80 4.02
CA SER A 163 -2.00 18.90 3.83
C SER A 163 -2.69 20.20 4.28
N ALA A 164 -2.00 21.00 5.10
CA ALA A 164 -2.40 22.39 5.28
C ALA A 164 -2.35 23.05 3.89
N GLN A 165 -3.40 23.80 3.52
CA GLN A 165 -3.43 24.49 2.23
C GLN A 165 -2.12 25.26 2.01
N GLY A 166 -1.39 24.90 0.95
CA GLY A 166 -0.17 25.58 0.53
C GLY A 166 1.17 24.92 0.88
N THR A 167 1.20 23.72 1.51
CA THR A 167 2.48 23.00 1.72
C THR A 167 2.67 21.89 0.69
N LEU A 168 3.81 21.92 -0.02
CA LEU A 168 4.24 20.84 -0.90
C LEU A 168 4.63 19.62 -0.06
N ASN A 169 3.84 18.55 -0.14
CA ASN A 169 4.21 17.25 0.43
C ASN A 169 5.07 16.50 -0.59
N VAL A 170 6.33 16.26 -0.25
CA VAL A 170 7.25 15.45 -1.07
C VAL A 170 7.39 14.09 -0.43
N ALA A 171 7.17 13.05 -1.23
CA ALA A 171 7.24 11.68 -0.77
C ALA A 171 8.27 10.91 -1.62
N ILE A 172 9.23 10.28 -0.95
CA ILE A 172 10.35 9.60 -1.60
C ILE A 172 10.19 8.11 -1.38
N HIS A 173 10.20 7.35 -2.49
CA HIS A 173 10.09 5.90 -2.47
C HIS A 173 11.26 5.23 -3.18
N SER A 174 11.83 4.21 -2.54
CA SER A 174 12.70 3.24 -3.22
C SER A 174 11.86 2.14 -3.85
N PHE A 175 12.11 1.83 -5.13
CA PHE A 175 11.43 0.74 -5.85
C PHE A 175 12.43 -0.14 -6.61
N SER A 176 11.95 -1.23 -7.21
CA SER A 176 12.74 -2.10 -8.08
C SER A 176 12.08 -2.22 -9.45
N TYR A 177 12.83 -1.98 -10.53
CA TYR A 177 12.33 -2.15 -11.91
C TYR A 177 11.77 -3.54 -12.19
N LYS A 178 12.28 -4.59 -11.53
CA LYS A 178 11.73 -5.95 -11.64
C LYS A 178 10.29 -6.05 -11.14
N ARG A 179 9.89 -5.16 -10.22
CA ARG A 179 8.55 -5.10 -9.60
C ARG A 179 7.65 -4.04 -10.23
N GLY A 180 8.13 -3.28 -11.22
CA GLY A 180 7.41 -2.20 -11.88
C GLY A 180 7.71 -0.82 -11.29
N LEU A 181 7.26 0.23 -12.00
CA LEU A 181 7.32 1.61 -11.53
C LEU A 181 6.13 1.90 -10.60
N PRO A 182 6.30 2.67 -9.51
CA PRO A 182 5.18 3.16 -8.72
C PRO A 182 4.26 4.00 -9.62
N PHE A 183 2.97 3.69 -9.60
CA PHE A 183 2.00 4.36 -10.47
C PHE A 183 1.81 5.85 -10.11
N SER A 184 2.01 6.20 -8.85
CA SER A 184 1.92 7.55 -8.29
C SER A 184 3.20 8.38 -8.45
N ALA A 185 4.25 7.87 -9.08
CA ALA A 185 5.52 8.59 -9.18
C ALA A 185 5.46 9.68 -10.27
N ASP A 186 5.49 10.95 -9.85
CA ASP A 186 5.67 12.09 -10.75
C ASP A 186 7.09 12.15 -11.34
N MET A 187 8.09 11.74 -10.54
CA MET A 187 9.51 11.76 -10.90
C MET A 187 10.15 10.41 -10.56
N VAL A 188 10.97 9.91 -11.50
CA VAL A 188 11.69 8.64 -11.35
C VAL A 188 13.18 8.87 -11.57
N PHE A 189 13.99 8.46 -10.60
CA PHE A 189 15.44 8.48 -10.67
C PHE A 189 15.97 7.05 -10.78
N ASP A 190 16.66 6.73 -11.88
CA ASP A 190 17.25 5.40 -12.10
C ASP A 190 18.66 5.35 -11.50
N CYS A 191 18.83 4.67 -10.37
CA CYS A 191 20.13 4.55 -9.69
C CYS A 191 20.95 3.32 -10.10
N ARG A 192 20.55 2.55 -11.13
CA ARG A 192 21.24 1.28 -11.49
C ARG A 192 22.66 1.45 -12.04
N PHE A 193 23.05 2.67 -12.40
CA PHE A 193 24.41 2.97 -12.87
C PHE A 193 25.41 3.20 -11.72
N LEU A 194 24.94 3.36 -10.49
CA LEU A 194 25.80 3.51 -9.30
C LEU A 194 26.52 2.20 -8.97
N ARG A 195 27.57 2.29 -8.13
CA ARG A 195 28.26 1.11 -7.62
C ARG A 195 27.26 0.19 -6.91
N ASN A 196 27.24 -1.08 -7.30
CA ASN A 196 26.30 -2.05 -6.79
C ASN A 196 26.88 -2.75 -5.54
N PRO A 197 26.29 -2.56 -4.33
CA PRO A 197 26.77 -3.20 -3.10
C PRO A 197 26.65 -4.74 -3.15
N TYR A 198 25.82 -5.28 -4.04
CA TYR A 198 25.63 -6.73 -4.20
C TYR A 198 26.92 -7.49 -4.55
N TRP A 199 27.92 -6.82 -5.14
CA TRP A 199 29.20 -7.44 -5.49
C TRP A 199 30.16 -7.58 -4.30
N GLU A 200 29.86 -6.95 -3.17
CA GLU A 200 30.58 -7.17 -1.91
C GLU A 200 29.83 -8.22 -1.08
N PRO A 201 30.38 -9.44 -0.90
CA PRO A 201 29.66 -10.52 -0.21
C PRO A 201 29.19 -10.16 1.21
N ALA A 202 29.93 -9.30 1.90
CA ALA A 202 29.59 -8.83 3.25
C ALA A 202 28.37 -7.89 3.29
N LEU A 203 27.95 -7.35 2.15
CA LEU A 203 26.84 -6.40 2.00
C LEU A 203 25.59 -7.01 1.37
N HIS A 204 25.68 -8.25 0.87
CA HIS A 204 24.64 -8.90 0.07
C HIS A 204 23.27 -9.01 0.78
N GLU A 205 23.27 -9.28 2.10
CA GLU A 205 22.05 -9.44 2.90
C GLU A 205 21.60 -8.14 3.58
N LYS A 206 22.32 -7.03 3.38
CA LYS A 206 22.03 -5.75 4.01
C LYS A 206 21.11 -4.89 3.14
N THR A 207 20.51 -3.89 3.77
CA THR A 207 19.58 -2.94 3.16
C THR A 207 20.17 -1.53 3.13
N GLY A 208 19.58 -0.62 2.36
CA GLY A 208 19.99 0.80 2.33
C GLY A 208 19.89 1.54 3.67
N LEU A 209 19.25 0.93 4.68
CA LEU A 209 19.15 1.48 6.02
C LEU A 209 20.36 1.13 6.90
N ASP A 210 21.16 0.14 6.52
CA ASP A 210 22.33 -0.30 7.28
C ASP A 210 23.50 0.67 7.09
N PRO A 211 24.21 1.08 8.17
CA PRO A 211 25.30 2.06 8.10
C PRO A 211 26.43 1.68 7.14
N GLU A 212 26.70 0.39 6.97
CA GLU A 212 27.74 -0.10 6.06
C GLU A 212 27.36 0.10 4.59
N ILE A 213 26.06 -0.07 4.25
CA ILE A 213 25.57 0.24 2.91
C ILE A 213 25.61 1.75 2.66
N GLN A 214 25.19 2.56 3.64
CA GLN A 214 25.26 4.02 3.54
C GLN A 214 26.70 4.51 3.31
N SER A 215 27.66 3.91 4.04
CA SER A 215 29.09 4.23 3.89
C SER A 215 29.63 3.82 2.51
N PHE A 216 29.24 2.63 2.01
CA PHE A 216 29.61 2.17 0.68
C PHE A 216 29.08 3.11 -0.43
N VAL A 217 27.80 3.50 -0.35
CA VAL A 217 27.18 4.41 -1.33
C VAL A 217 27.76 5.81 -1.23
N SER A 218 28.03 6.32 -0.02
CA SER A 218 28.62 7.67 0.17
C SER A 218 30.05 7.78 -0.34
N ALA A 219 30.77 6.66 -0.45
CA ALA A 219 32.11 6.59 -1.02
C ALA A 219 32.11 6.48 -2.56
N ASP A 220 30.95 6.41 -3.20
CA ASP A 220 30.83 6.45 -4.65
C ASP A 220 31.04 7.90 -5.14
N SER A 221 32.09 8.11 -5.93
CA SER A 221 32.48 9.44 -6.44
C SER A 221 31.94 9.75 -7.83
N THR A 222 31.02 8.92 -8.31
CA THR A 222 30.45 8.99 -9.66
C THR A 222 29.41 10.09 -9.77
#